data_AF-A0A954QI69-F1
#
_entry.id   AF-A0A954QI69-F1
#
_cell.length_a   1.000
_cell.length_b   1.000
_cell.length_c   1.000
_cell.angle_alpha   90.00
_cell.angle_beta   90.00
_cell.angle_gamma   90.00
#
_symmetry.space_group_name_H-M   'P 1'
#
loop_
_entity.id
_entity.type
_entity.pdbx_description
1 polymer ?
#
loop_
_entity_poly.entity_id
_entity_poly.type
_entity_poly.pdbx_seq_one_letter_code
_entity_poly.pdbx_strand_id
1 'polypeptide(L)'
;MTQDNNSSPNARLTSRHDFGPRFLPSGEVEFRVWAPKCASLELVLVDASTTSYRMSRYDDGMFSLTTKVPPDARYYFRLPNGNLRPDPASRFQPDGVHGPSQIVAPELFDWTDQSWRGIELSALIIYELHIGTFTTAGTYRAAIERLDELVELGITAIELMPLNQSAGLRNWGYDGVNLYAPRNTFGTPHDLAALVDAAHARGIAVILDVVYNHFGPEGNYLHDFGSYVSDRHQSAWGDTPNFDGQHSQFVRDFILGNAAYWIEELHFDGLRLDATHCMIDDSSPHVVHELGVLFAELQSRHTRQLHLIAESNIYDPELLSPIDGGGHGFTSEWCDDFIHSVLAILRPGEHMSNRQYGPHDDLAVVLQRGYVFQGTLTEPRRRVPLAAASTRAPRERLVFAIQNHDFIGNH
;
A
#
# COMPACT_ATOMS: atom_id res chain seq x y z
N MET A 1 -21.31 -0.28 37.82
CA MET A 1 -20.34 0.82 37.70
C MET A 1 -19.13 0.25 36.99
N THR A 2 -19.25 0.13 35.67
CA THR A 2 -18.16 -0.25 34.77
C THR A 2 -17.38 1.03 34.48
N GLN A 3 -16.10 1.03 34.84
CA GLN A 3 -15.21 2.14 34.55
C GLN A 3 -14.97 2.20 33.04
N ASP A 4 -15.29 3.36 32.48
CA ASP A 4 -14.99 3.73 31.11
C ASP A 4 -13.49 3.70 30.86
N ASN A 5 -13.13 3.00 29.78
CA ASN A 5 -11.78 2.99 29.24
C ASN A 5 -11.47 4.39 28.69
N ASN A 6 -10.50 5.04 29.32
CA ASN A 6 -9.90 6.28 28.87
C ASN A 6 -9.10 5.96 27.58
N SER A 7 -9.70 6.20 26.40
CA SER A 7 -9.01 6.04 25.13
C SER A 7 -7.94 7.13 24.99
N SER A 8 -6.68 6.71 24.90
CA SER A 8 -5.57 7.60 24.59
C SER A 8 -5.77 8.17 23.18
N PRO A 9 -5.54 9.48 22.96
CA PRO A 9 -5.59 10.08 21.62
C PRO A 9 -4.56 9.50 20.63
N ASN A 10 -3.63 8.66 21.10
CA ASN A 10 -2.61 7.98 20.30
C ASN A 10 -2.89 6.48 20.04
N ALA A 11 -4.10 5.97 20.30
CA ALA A 11 -4.42 4.58 19.96
C ALA A 11 -4.60 4.43 18.44
N ARG A 12 -3.79 3.56 17.81
CA ARG A 12 -3.96 3.19 16.40
C ARG A 12 -5.33 2.53 16.19
N LEU A 13 -5.96 2.80 15.04
CA LEU A 13 -7.27 2.22 14.70
C LEU A 13 -7.23 0.69 14.73
N THR A 14 -6.14 0.10 14.21
CA THR A 14 -5.99 -1.34 14.09
C THR A 14 -5.37 -1.96 15.34
N SER A 15 -5.97 -1.72 16.52
CA SER A 15 -5.58 -2.41 17.76
C SER A 15 -5.81 -3.93 17.71
N ARG A 16 -6.58 -4.40 16.72
CA ARG A 16 -6.80 -5.81 16.43
C ARG A 16 -5.68 -6.27 15.50
N HIS A 17 -4.67 -6.87 16.11
CA HIS A 17 -3.49 -7.46 15.47
C HIS A 17 -2.41 -6.45 15.03
N ASP A 18 -1.80 -5.74 16.00
CA ASP A 18 -0.52 -5.08 15.76
C ASP A 18 0.56 -6.11 15.41
N PHE A 19 1.25 -5.89 14.27
CA PHE A 19 2.35 -6.72 13.78
C PHE A 19 3.69 -5.99 13.81
N GLY A 20 4.76 -6.78 13.96
CA GLY A 20 6.14 -6.31 13.91
C GLY A 20 6.61 -5.70 15.25
N PRO A 21 7.72 -4.95 15.23
CA PRO A 21 8.28 -4.31 16.41
C PRO A 21 7.51 -3.04 16.77
N ARG A 22 7.24 -2.86 18.06
CA ARG A 22 6.55 -1.69 18.62
C ARG A 22 7.28 -1.18 19.86
N PHE A 23 7.65 0.09 19.85
CA PHE A 23 8.26 0.74 21.00
C PHE A 23 7.21 1.03 22.08
N LEU A 24 7.53 0.66 23.32
CA LEU A 24 6.69 0.88 24.49
C LEU A 24 7.18 2.11 25.28
N PRO A 25 6.29 2.80 26.03
CA PRO A 25 6.71 3.89 26.91
C PRO A 25 7.75 3.50 27.99
N SER A 26 7.93 2.20 28.26
CA SER A 26 8.97 1.69 29.15
C SER A 26 10.39 1.74 28.56
N GLY A 27 10.52 2.04 27.26
CA GLY A 27 11.77 1.94 26.50
C GLY A 27 12.10 0.52 26.03
N GLU A 28 11.18 -0.42 26.19
CA GLU A 28 11.27 -1.77 25.63
C GLU A 28 10.60 -1.83 24.25
N VAL A 29 10.92 -2.88 23.50
CA VAL A 29 10.28 -3.18 22.21
C VAL A 29 9.47 -4.46 22.37
N GLU A 30 8.19 -4.39 22.01
CA GLU A 30 7.35 -5.56 21.82
C GLU A 30 7.47 -6.04 20.37
N PHE A 31 7.85 -7.29 20.17
CA PHE A 31 7.87 -7.94 18.86
C PHE A 31 6.65 -8.85 18.74
N ARG A 32 5.80 -8.63 17.73
CA ARG A 32 4.62 -9.47 17.48
C ARG A 32 4.63 -10.06 16.08
N VAL A 33 4.39 -11.36 15.97
CA VAL A 33 4.31 -12.05 14.67
C VAL A 33 3.24 -13.15 14.73
N TRP A 34 2.34 -13.16 13.74
CA TRP A 34 1.38 -14.25 13.61
C TRP A 34 2.02 -15.42 12.88
N ALA A 35 2.12 -16.56 13.58
CA ALA A 35 2.82 -17.73 13.09
C ALA A 35 2.13 -19.02 13.53
N PRO A 36 0.85 -19.23 13.16
CA PRO A 36 0.04 -20.32 13.68
C PRO A 36 0.60 -21.71 13.38
N LYS A 37 1.39 -21.85 12.29
CA LYS A 37 2.06 -23.10 11.89
C LYS A 37 3.25 -23.45 12.80
N CYS A 38 3.76 -22.49 13.58
CA CYS A 38 4.90 -22.68 14.46
C CYS A 38 4.45 -23.14 15.86
N ALA A 39 5.09 -24.19 16.37
CA ALA A 39 4.92 -24.63 17.77
C ALA A 39 5.73 -23.78 18.75
N SER A 40 6.82 -23.17 18.27
CA SER A 40 7.68 -22.25 19.02
C SER A 40 8.38 -21.29 18.07
N LEU A 41 8.71 -20.09 18.56
CA LEU A 41 9.53 -19.11 17.85
C LEU A 41 10.55 -18.51 18.82
N GLU A 42 11.71 -18.14 18.29
CA GLU A 42 12.69 -17.32 19.00
C GLU A 42 12.97 -16.03 18.22
N LEU A 43 13.08 -14.92 18.93
CA LEU A 43 13.70 -13.70 18.42
C LEU A 43 15.22 -13.88 18.52
N VAL A 44 15.95 -13.75 17.42
CA VAL A 44 17.42 -13.85 17.38
C VAL A 44 17.99 -12.49 17.00
N LEU A 45 18.73 -11.86 17.92
CA LEU A 45 19.45 -10.63 17.64
C LEU A 45 20.75 -10.92 16.89
N VAL A 46 21.03 -10.11 15.87
CA VAL A 46 22.29 -10.14 15.13
C VAL A 46 23.32 -9.31 15.90
N ASP A 47 23.84 -9.87 16.98
CA ASP A 47 24.89 -9.30 17.83
C ASP A 47 26.09 -10.26 17.95
N ALA A 48 27.16 -9.82 18.63
CA ALA A 48 28.39 -10.61 18.79
C ALA A 48 28.19 -11.96 19.51
N SER A 49 27.13 -12.07 20.32
CA SER A 49 26.75 -13.26 21.07
C SER A 49 25.65 -14.10 20.40
N THR A 50 25.04 -13.59 19.33
CA THR A 50 23.83 -14.14 18.68
C THR A 50 22.73 -14.46 19.72
N THR A 51 22.40 -13.46 20.54
CA THR A 51 21.42 -13.63 21.63
C THR A 51 20.06 -14.07 21.08
N SER A 52 19.46 -15.10 21.67
CA SER A 52 18.09 -15.51 21.32
C SER A 52 17.15 -15.52 22.52
N TYR A 53 15.88 -15.22 22.24
CA TYR A 53 14.81 -15.13 23.23
C TYR A 53 13.61 -15.93 22.75
N ARG A 54 13.15 -16.88 23.55
CA ARG A 54 11.92 -17.61 23.27
C ARG A 54 10.72 -16.68 23.38
N MET A 55 9.84 -16.71 22.38
CA MET A 55 8.61 -15.92 22.35
C MET A 55 7.44 -16.69 22.98
N SER A 56 6.51 -15.96 23.58
CA SER A 56 5.26 -16.51 24.12
C SER A 56 4.24 -16.68 23.01
N ARG A 57 3.66 -17.88 22.90
CA ARG A 57 2.60 -18.20 21.92
C ARG A 57 1.22 -18.01 22.55
N TYR A 58 0.31 -17.36 21.84
CA TYR A 58 -1.11 -17.24 22.19
C TYR A 58 -1.96 -18.27 21.44
N ASP A 59 -3.20 -18.47 21.88
CA ASP A 59 -4.12 -19.49 21.35
C ASP A 59 -4.45 -19.27 19.87
N ASP A 60 -4.48 -18.00 19.44
CA ASP A 60 -4.78 -17.56 18.09
C ASP A 60 -3.59 -17.68 17.11
N GLY A 61 -2.44 -18.17 17.58
CA GLY A 61 -1.22 -18.34 16.80
C GLY A 61 -0.31 -17.11 16.75
N MET A 62 -0.67 -16.03 17.44
CA MET A 62 0.22 -14.88 17.63
C MET A 62 1.38 -15.27 18.56
N PHE A 63 2.56 -14.74 18.29
CA PHE A 63 3.71 -14.77 19.19
C PHE A 63 4.06 -13.36 19.64
N SER A 64 4.38 -13.17 20.92
CA SER A 64 4.89 -11.89 21.45
C SER A 64 6.12 -12.09 22.34
N LEU A 65 7.00 -11.09 22.31
CA LEU A 65 8.10 -10.91 23.25
C LEU A 65 8.31 -9.41 23.48
N THR A 66 8.34 -9.00 24.74
CA THR A 66 8.81 -7.66 25.13
C THR A 66 10.21 -7.77 25.70
N THR A 67 11.16 -7.02 25.14
CA THR A 67 12.54 -7.01 25.62
C THR A 67 13.23 -5.68 25.29
N LYS A 68 14.34 -5.40 25.98
CA LYS A 68 15.23 -4.28 25.64
C LYS A 68 16.18 -4.70 24.53
N VAL A 69 16.29 -3.84 23.53
CA VAL A 69 17.22 -4.00 22.42
C VAL A 69 17.95 -2.66 22.21
N PRO A 70 19.19 -2.66 21.69
CA PRO A 70 19.85 -1.42 21.31
C PRO A 70 19.08 -0.73 20.17
N PRO A 71 19.24 0.58 19.98
CA PRO A 71 18.80 1.26 18.75
C PRO A 71 19.33 0.52 17.52
N ASP A 72 18.53 0.50 16.46
CA ASP A 72 18.86 -0.16 15.18
C ASP A 72 19.20 -1.65 15.30
N ALA A 73 18.75 -2.34 16.37
CA ALA A 73 18.93 -3.77 16.50
C ALA A 73 18.40 -4.51 15.26
N ARG A 74 19.24 -5.40 14.74
CA ARG A 74 18.92 -6.31 13.65
C ARG A 74 18.51 -7.67 14.21
N TYR A 75 17.51 -8.31 13.61
CA TYR A 75 16.97 -9.56 14.12
C TYR A 75 16.39 -10.47 13.04
N TYR A 76 16.26 -11.73 13.41
CA TYR A 76 15.47 -12.75 12.70
C TYR A 76 14.49 -13.39 13.66
N PHE A 77 13.46 -14.04 13.11
CA PHE A 77 12.74 -15.09 13.80
C PHE A 77 13.37 -16.45 13.47
N ARG A 78 13.65 -17.26 14.48
CA ARG A 78 14.07 -18.66 14.32
C ARG A 78 12.86 -19.57 14.45
N LEU A 79 12.61 -20.32 13.39
CA LEU A 79 11.51 -21.27 13.29
C LEU A 79 11.88 -22.61 13.94
N PRO A 80 10.91 -23.51 14.23
CA PRO A 80 11.17 -24.81 14.84
C PRO A 80 12.15 -25.71 14.07
N ASN A 81 12.22 -25.54 12.75
CA ASN A 81 13.17 -26.26 11.88
C ASN A 81 14.59 -25.67 11.91
N GLY A 82 14.83 -24.62 12.72
CA GLY A 82 16.12 -23.94 12.86
C GLY A 82 16.37 -22.83 11.84
N ASN A 83 15.52 -22.68 10.81
CA ASN A 83 15.64 -21.64 9.81
C ASN A 83 15.48 -20.26 10.43
N LEU A 84 16.31 -19.31 9.99
CA LEU A 84 16.15 -17.90 10.27
C LEU A 84 15.31 -17.27 9.16
N ARG A 85 14.35 -16.43 9.55
CA ARG A 85 13.48 -15.69 8.64
C ARG A 85 13.36 -14.23 9.05
N PRO A 86 13.33 -13.31 8.08
CA PRO A 86 12.98 -11.93 8.36
C PRO A 86 11.56 -11.85 8.92
N ASP A 87 11.29 -10.77 9.63
CA ASP A 87 9.96 -10.43 10.11
C ASP A 87 9.00 -10.17 8.91
N PRO A 88 7.84 -10.86 8.83
CA PRO A 88 6.76 -10.52 7.91
C PRO A 88 6.38 -9.03 7.92
N ALA A 89 6.36 -8.40 9.11
CA ALA A 89 6.07 -7.00 9.34
C ALA A 89 7.34 -6.16 9.60
N SER A 90 8.45 -6.53 8.97
CA SER A 90 9.71 -5.77 9.06
C SER A 90 9.49 -4.30 8.72
N ARG A 91 10.02 -3.40 9.54
CA ARG A 91 10.01 -1.95 9.29
C ARG A 91 11.18 -1.50 8.42
N PHE A 92 12.21 -2.34 8.28
CA PHE A 92 13.33 -2.08 7.38
C PHE A 92 14.15 -3.35 7.11
N GLN A 93 14.59 -3.53 5.85
CA GLN A 93 15.44 -4.64 5.41
C GLN A 93 16.77 -4.12 4.85
N PRO A 94 17.73 -3.74 5.71
CA PRO A 94 18.96 -3.08 5.27
C PRO A 94 19.79 -3.94 4.30
N ASP A 95 19.77 -5.26 4.48
CA ASP A 95 20.58 -6.21 3.70
C ASP A 95 19.73 -6.98 2.66
N GLY A 96 18.56 -6.44 2.30
CA GLY A 96 17.63 -7.02 1.32
C GLY A 96 16.66 -8.05 1.91
N VAL A 97 15.80 -8.62 1.06
CA VAL A 97 14.64 -9.46 1.46
C VAL A 97 14.97 -10.74 2.24
N HIS A 98 16.23 -11.19 2.21
CA HIS A 98 16.70 -12.37 2.94
C HIS A 98 17.45 -12.01 4.23
N GLY A 99 17.80 -10.73 4.39
CA GLY A 99 18.59 -10.22 5.49
C GLY A 99 17.79 -10.12 6.80
N PRO A 100 18.47 -9.68 7.87
CA PRO A 100 17.79 -9.46 9.14
C PRO A 100 16.93 -8.19 9.05
N SER A 101 15.74 -8.27 9.63
CA SER A 101 14.92 -7.09 9.89
C SER A 101 15.65 -6.14 10.83
N GLN A 102 15.48 -4.83 10.65
CA GLN A 102 15.99 -3.83 11.58
C GLN A 102 14.81 -3.11 12.26
N ILE A 103 14.91 -2.90 13.57
CA ILE A 103 13.96 -2.03 14.26
C ILE A 103 14.12 -0.58 13.77
N VAL A 104 13.02 0.15 13.75
CA VAL A 104 12.99 1.57 13.35
C VAL A 104 12.20 2.30 14.42
N ALA A 105 12.85 3.17 15.20
CA ALA A 105 12.19 3.90 16.26
C ALA A 105 11.43 5.12 15.69
N PRO A 106 10.12 5.26 15.94
CA PRO A 106 9.33 6.39 15.41
C PRO A 106 9.81 7.76 15.92
N GLU A 107 10.33 7.81 17.14
CA GLU A 107 10.78 9.05 17.81
C GLU A 107 12.08 9.64 17.22
N LEU A 108 12.67 9.00 16.22
CA LEU A 108 13.91 9.45 15.60
C LEU A 108 13.70 10.40 14.42
N PHE A 109 12.46 10.63 13.98
CA PHE A 109 12.16 11.63 12.96
C PHE A 109 11.30 12.77 13.53
N ASP A 110 11.89 13.97 13.54
CA ASP A 110 11.23 15.20 13.99
C ASP A 110 10.42 15.81 12.84
N TRP A 111 9.16 15.40 12.70
CA TRP A 111 8.22 15.98 11.73
C TRP A 111 8.04 17.49 11.94
N THR A 112 7.86 18.25 10.86
CA THR A 112 7.61 19.69 10.85
C THR A 112 6.28 20.08 10.20
N ASP A 113 5.48 19.08 9.82
CA ASP A 113 4.25 19.21 9.05
C ASP A 113 2.98 19.38 9.89
N GLN A 114 3.05 19.80 11.15
CA GLN A 114 1.86 19.86 12.03
C GLN A 114 0.77 20.82 11.54
N SER A 115 1.12 21.78 10.68
CA SER A 115 0.17 22.70 10.03
C SER A 115 -0.36 22.20 8.69
N TRP A 116 0.17 21.09 8.17
CA TRP A 116 -0.25 20.50 6.91
C TRP A 116 -1.71 20.03 6.96
N ARG A 117 -2.45 20.29 5.89
CA ARG A 117 -3.89 19.96 5.78
C ARG A 117 -4.21 19.10 4.55
N GLY A 118 -3.22 18.63 3.80
CA GLY A 118 -3.45 17.93 2.55
C GLY A 118 -3.90 18.86 1.42
N ILE A 119 -4.16 18.24 0.26
CA ILE A 119 -4.68 18.90 -0.93
C ILE A 119 -6.08 18.37 -1.23
N GLU A 120 -7.01 19.27 -1.53
CA GLU A 120 -8.38 18.92 -1.94
C GLU A 120 -8.38 18.16 -3.28
N LEU A 121 -9.31 17.22 -3.45
CA LEU A 121 -9.41 16.40 -4.68
C LEU A 121 -9.45 17.25 -5.96
N SER A 122 -10.21 18.35 -5.95
CA SER A 122 -10.35 19.23 -7.12
C SER A 122 -9.08 20.00 -7.50
N ALA A 123 -8.08 20.01 -6.62
CA ALA A 123 -6.79 20.64 -6.82
C ALA A 123 -5.66 19.62 -7.06
N LEU A 124 -5.95 18.32 -7.09
CA LEU A 124 -4.94 17.30 -7.37
C LEU A 124 -4.47 17.34 -8.82
N ILE A 125 -3.16 17.55 -8.97
CA ILE A 125 -2.39 17.40 -10.21
C ILE A 125 -1.25 16.46 -9.84
N ILE A 126 -1.39 15.21 -10.26
CA ILE A 126 -0.55 14.10 -9.81
C ILE A 126 0.66 13.96 -10.73
N TYR A 127 1.85 13.84 -10.13
CA TYR A 127 3.08 13.44 -10.81
C TYR A 127 3.50 12.06 -10.31
N GLU A 128 3.34 11.03 -11.16
CA GLU A 128 3.80 9.68 -10.87
C GLU A 128 5.34 9.62 -10.90
N LEU A 129 5.95 9.08 -9.84
CA LEU A 129 7.38 9.17 -9.59
C LEU A 129 7.97 7.84 -9.15
N HIS A 130 8.89 7.31 -9.96
CA HIS A 130 9.75 6.19 -9.60
C HIS A 130 11.06 6.69 -8.96
N ILE A 131 11.24 6.48 -7.65
CA ILE A 131 12.40 7.01 -6.90
C ILE A 131 13.73 6.61 -7.53
N GLY A 132 13.86 5.34 -7.95
CA GLY A 132 15.11 4.79 -8.48
C GLY A 132 15.55 5.35 -9.83
N THR A 133 14.69 6.08 -10.55
CA THR A 133 15.01 6.65 -11.88
C THR A 133 14.75 8.14 -11.98
N PHE A 134 14.05 8.74 -11.01
CA PHE A 134 13.73 10.16 -11.00
C PHE A 134 14.98 11.05 -10.92
N THR A 135 16.02 10.59 -10.23
CA THR A 135 17.33 11.26 -10.17
C THR A 135 18.45 10.27 -10.49
N THR A 136 19.64 10.77 -10.83
CA THR A 136 20.82 9.92 -11.05
C THR A 136 21.18 9.08 -9.81
N ALA A 137 20.99 9.63 -8.61
CA ALA A 137 21.25 8.91 -7.37
C ALA A 137 20.17 7.87 -7.06
N GLY A 138 18.93 8.10 -7.47
CA GLY A 138 17.82 7.16 -7.28
C GLY A 138 17.40 6.99 -5.81
N THR A 139 17.45 8.07 -5.02
CA THR A 139 17.19 8.02 -3.57
C THR A 139 16.15 9.06 -3.12
N TYR A 140 15.56 8.83 -1.94
CA TYR A 140 14.61 9.78 -1.33
C TYR A 140 15.24 11.17 -1.12
N ARG A 141 16.48 11.24 -0.62
CA ARG A 141 17.19 12.51 -0.40
C ARG A 141 17.44 13.26 -1.70
N ALA A 142 17.82 12.58 -2.77
CA ALA A 142 18.00 13.22 -4.07
C ALA A 142 16.67 13.69 -4.66
N ALA A 143 15.57 12.98 -4.41
CA ALA A 143 14.24 13.44 -4.83
C ALA A 143 13.83 14.75 -4.15
N ILE A 144 14.19 14.97 -2.88
CA ILE A 144 13.94 16.23 -2.14
C ILE A 144 14.52 17.43 -2.90
N GLU A 145 15.71 17.28 -3.48
CA GLU A 145 16.41 18.35 -4.21
C GLU A 145 15.66 18.84 -5.46
N ARG A 146 14.67 18.08 -5.94
CA ARG A 146 13.88 18.38 -7.15
C ARG A 146 12.45 18.83 -6.84
N LEU A 147 12.02 18.84 -5.58
CA LEU A 147 10.64 19.18 -5.23
C LEU A 147 10.28 20.61 -5.65
N ASP A 148 11.21 21.56 -5.57
CA ASP A 148 10.98 22.95 -5.99
C ASP A 148 10.65 23.06 -7.48
N GLU A 149 11.22 22.18 -8.32
CA GLU A 149 10.90 22.12 -9.76
C GLU A 149 9.49 21.60 -10.00
N LEU A 150 9.03 20.64 -9.18
CA LEU A 150 7.66 20.13 -9.26
C LEU A 150 6.64 21.21 -8.83
N VAL A 151 6.97 21.99 -7.81
CA VAL A 151 6.17 23.16 -7.41
C VAL A 151 6.11 24.18 -8.55
N GLU A 152 7.24 24.52 -9.17
CA GLU A 152 7.29 25.46 -10.31
C GLU A 152 6.46 24.96 -11.50
N LEU A 153 6.47 23.65 -11.76
CA LEU A 153 5.65 23.02 -12.78
C LEU A 153 4.14 23.09 -12.48
N GLY A 154 3.77 23.27 -11.21
CA GLY A 154 2.37 23.33 -10.75
C GLY A 154 1.81 21.99 -10.29
N ILE A 155 2.67 21.01 -9.99
CA ILE A 155 2.27 19.74 -9.40
C ILE A 155 1.84 19.98 -7.94
N THR A 156 0.74 19.34 -7.54
CA THR A 156 0.20 19.45 -6.17
C THR A 156 0.25 18.12 -5.42
N ALA A 157 0.48 17.02 -6.11
CA ALA A 157 0.71 15.72 -5.49
C ALA A 157 1.77 14.92 -6.25
N ILE A 158 2.62 14.20 -5.52
CA ILE A 158 3.46 13.13 -6.08
C ILE A 158 2.82 11.80 -5.74
N GLU A 159 2.71 10.92 -6.73
CA GLU A 159 2.34 9.52 -6.53
C GLU A 159 3.61 8.68 -6.64
N LEU A 160 4.13 8.22 -5.51
CA LEU A 160 5.30 7.36 -5.48
C LEU A 160 4.90 5.96 -5.91
N MET A 161 5.60 5.42 -6.92
CA MET A 161 5.53 3.99 -7.25
C MET A 161 5.91 3.13 -6.04
N PRO A 162 5.54 1.83 -5.99
CA PRO A 162 5.58 1.06 -4.76
C PRO A 162 6.96 1.01 -4.11
N LEU A 163 6.98 1.23 -2.80
CA LEU A 163 8.21 1.34 -2.01
C LEU A 163 8.57 0.07 -1.26
N ASN A 164 7.71 -0.96 -1.29
CA ASN A 164 7.89 -2.17 -0.51
C ASN A 164 9.19 -2.87 -0.90
N GLN A 165 9.92 -3.40 0.08
CA GLN A 165 11.17 -4.10 -0.19
C GLN A 165 10.90 -5.30 -1.12
N SER A 166 11.61 -5.32 -2.25
CA SER A 166 11.71 -6.46 -3.15
C SER A 166 13.16 -6.85 -3.39
N ALA A 167 13.37 -8.00 -4.02
CA ALA A 167 14.68 -8.51 -4.34
C ALA A 167 15.44 -7.62 -5.35
N GLY A 168 16.76 -7.79 -5.39
CA GLY A 168 17.64 -7.09 -6.32
C GLY A 168 17.87 -5.61 -6.01
N LEU A 169 18.57 -4.93 -6.92
CA LEU A 169 18.96 -3.52 -6.76
C LEU A 169 17.99 -2.53 -7.43
N ARG A 170 17.22 -3.00 -8.42
CA ARG A 170 16.30 -2.18 -9.22
C ARG A 170 15.04 -2.97 -9.48
N ASN A 171 13.91 -2.33 -9.25
CA ASN A 171 12.58 -2.87 -9.49
C ASN A 171 11.62 -1.68 -9.54
N TRP A 172 10.53 -1.76 -10.31
CA TRP A 172 9.49 -0.73 -10.31
C TRP A 172 8.74 -0.63 -8.98
N GLY A 173 8.70 -1.73 -8.22
CA GLY A 173 8.07 -1.80 -6.91
C GLY A 173 7.09 -2.97 -6.77
N TYR A 174 6.54 -3.46 -7.89
CA TYR A 174 5.46 -4.45 -7.91
C TYR A 174 5.87 -5.85 -7.42
N ASP A 175 7.16 -6.17 -7.39
CA ASP A 175 7.66 -7.42 -6.78
C ASP A 175 7.84 -7.34 -5.25
N GLY A 176 7.19 -6.40 -4.58
CA GLY A 176 7.29 -6.19 -3.12
C GLY A 176 6.90 -7.43 -2.31
N VAL A 177 7.69 -7.76 -1.28
CA VAL A 177 7.40 -8.89 -0.37
C VAL A 177 7.34 -8.50 1.11
N ASN A 178 8.02 -7.42 1.52
CA ASN A 178 7.89 -6.89 2.89
C ASN A 178 7.04 -5.61 2.85
N LEU A 179 5.73 -5.75 3.13
CA LEU A 179 4.78 -4.66 2.93
C LEU A 179 5.09 -3.41 3.78
N TYR A 180 5.71 -3.59 4.94
CA TYR A 180 5.99 -2.53 5.90
C TYR A 180 7.40 -1.94 5.80
N ALA A 181 8.27 -2.51 4.94
CA ALA A 181 9.64 -2.07 4.82
C ALA A 181 9.82 -1.26 3.53
N PRO A 182 10.14 0.05 3.61
CA PRO A 182 10.55 0.80 2.44
C PRO A 182 11.88 0.25 1.90
N ARG A 183 12.04 0.31 0.59
CA ARG A 183 13.14 -0.29 -0.14
C ARG A 183 14.48 0.32 0.27
N ASN A 184 15.39 -0.51 0.76
CA ASN A 184 16.71 -0.11 1.25
C ASN A 184 17.57 0.65 0.24
N THR A 185 17.47 0.31 -1.05
CA THR A 185 18.25 0.98 -2.11
C THR A 185 17.83 2.42 -2.36
N PHE A 186 16.62 2.82 -1.95
CA PHE A 186 16.15 4.20 -2.08
C PHE A 186 16.56 5.07 -0.89
N GLY A 187 16.89 4.46 0.25
CA GLY A 187 17.30 5.12 1.48
C GLY A 187 16.73 4.42 2.72
N THR A 188 16.95 5.03 3.88
CA THR A 188 16.37 4.55 5.14
C THR A 188 14.91 5.01 5.30
N PRO A 189 14.13 4.42 6.22
CA PRO A 189 12.79 4.92 6.55
C PRO A 189 12.79 6.40 7.00
N HIS A 190 13.87 6.86 7.63
CA HIS A 190 14.03 8.28 7.99
C HIS A 190 14.22 9.18 6.77
N ASP A 191 14.88 8.68 5.72
CA ASP A 191 15.02 9.42 4.47
C ASP A 191 13.70 9.51 3.72
N LEU A 192 12.87 8.48 3.81
CA LEU A 192 11.50 8.52 3.29
C LEU A 192 10.63 9.52 4.07
N ALA A 193 10.66 9.46 5.41
CA ALA A 193 9.97 10.43 6.25
C ALA A 193 10.40 11.88 5.93
N ALA A 194 11.70 12.09 5.71
CA ALA A 194 12.21 13.40 5.28
C ALA A 194 11.71 13.85 3.91
N LEU A 195 11.50 12.94 2.97
CA LEU A 195 10.92 13.26 1.66
C LEU A 195 9.47 13.72 1.82
N VAL A 196 8.69 13.00 2.61
CA VAL A 196 7.28 13.35 2.88
C VAL A 196 7.19 14.71 3.57
N ASP A 197 7.96 14.92 4.64
CA ASP A 197 8.00 16.19 5.37
C ASP A 197 8.41 17.37 4.47
N ALA A 198 9.43 17.16 3.63
CA ALA A 198 9.89 18.17 2.69
C ALA A 198 8.88 18.49 1.57
N ALA A 199 8.05 17.52 1.18
CA ALA A 199 6.95 17.70 0.23
C ALA A 199 5.81 18.50 0.88
N HIS A 200 5.41 18.15 2.12
CA HIS A 200 4.40 18.89 2.87
C HIS A 200 4.79 20.35 3.09
N ALA A 201 6.06 20.61 3.46
CA ALA A 201 6.59 21.96 3.62
C ALA A 201 6.51 22.81 2.32
N ARG A 202 6.41 22.16 1.17
CA ARG A 202 6.27 22.77 -0.17
C ARG A 202 4.85 22.78 -0.70
N GLY A 203 3.89 22.30 0.08
CA GLY A 203 2.49 22.23 -0.34
C GLY A 203 2.19 21.10 -1.32
N ILE A 204 3.00 20.04 -1.33
CA ILE A 204 2.81 18.87 -2.18
C ILE A 204 2.30 17.71 -1.32
N ALA A 205 1.18 17.10 -1.74
CA ALA A 205 0.69 15.86 -1.15
C ALA A 205 1.52 14.66 -1.62
N VAL A 206 1.68 13.65 -0.77
CA VAL A 206 2.40 12.41 -1.12
C VAL A 206 1.44 11.22 -1.05
N ILE A 207 1.20 10.60 -2.20
CA ILE A 207 0.38 9.38 -2.36
C ILE A 207 1.33 8.21 -2.62
N LEU A 208 1.06 7.06 -2.00
CA LEU A 208 1.83 5.83 -2.21
C LEU A 208 1.04 4.82 -3.02
N ASP A 209 1.63 4.31 -4.09
CA ASP A 209 1.15 3.11 -4.76
C ASP A 209 1.42 1.87 -3.89
N VAL A 210 0.37 1.10 -3.57
CA VAL A 210 0.41 -0.08 -2.72
C VAL A 210 -0.14 -1.30 -3.44
N VAL A 211 0.58 -2.41 -3.29
CA VAL A 211 0.26 -3.68 -3.92
C VAL A 211 -0.30 -4.65 -2.88
N TYR A 212 -1.62 -4.83 -2.91
CA TYR A 212 -2.34 -5.75 -2.01
C TYR A 212 -3.01 -6.93 -2.73
N ASN A 213 -2.78 -7.06 -4.04
CA ASN A 213 -3.35 -8.16 -4.84
C ASN A 213 -2.39 -9.37 -4.97
N HIS A 214 -1.08 -9.18 -4.78
CA HIS A 214 -0.08 -10.25 -4.79
C HIS A 214 1.17 -9.91 -3.96
N PHE A 215 2.03 -10.90 -3.77
CA PHE A 215 3.42 -10.74 -3.29
C PHE A 215 4.40 -11.12 -4.39
N GLY A 216 5.54 -10.43 -4.41
CA GLY A 216 6.62 -10.72 -5.36
C GLY A 216 7.23 -12.12 -5.21
N PRO A 217 7.94 -12.60 -6.24
CA PRO A 217 8.34 -14.00 -6.36
C PRO A 217 9.57 -14.39 -5.51
N GLU A 218 10.33 -13.43 -5.00
CA GLU A 218 11.59 -13.68 -4.28
C GLU A 218 11.60 -12.99 -2.91
N GLY A 219 11.88 -13.77 -1.85
CA GLY A 219 11.94 -13.27 -0.47
C GLY A 219 10.60 -13.29 0.28
N ASN A 220 9.52 -13.76 -0.35
CA ASN A 220 8.26 -14.02 0.34
C ASN A 220 8.36 -15.27 1.23
N TYR A 221 8.51 -15.08 2.54
CA TYR A 221 8.58 -16.16 3.52
C TYR A 221 7.29 -16.38 4.30
N LEU A 222 6.20 -15.73 3.92
CA LEU A 222 4.95 -15.75 4.70
C LEU A 222 4.38 -17.16 4.90
N HIS A 223 4.57 -18.06 3.93
CA HIS A 223 4.18 -19.48 4.00
C HIS A 223 4.80 -20.22 5.19
N ASP A 224 6.00 -19.84 5.60
CA ASP A 224 6.74 -20.48 6.69
C ASP A 224 6.13 -20.13 8.07
N PHE A 225 5.42 -19.01 8.17
CA PHE A 225 4.78 -18.55 9.41
C PHE A 225 3.32 -19.02 9.52
N GLY A 226 2.53 -18.80 8.48
CA GLY A 226 1.07 -18.93 8.55
C GLY A 226 0.39 -19.10 7.20
N SER A 227 -0.93 -19.02 7.21
CA SER A 227 -1.76 -19.02 6.00
C SER A 227 -1.99 -17.61 5.50
N TYR A 228 -0.91 -16.85 5.30
CA TYR A 228 -0.96 -15.49 4.73
C TYR A 228 -1.30 -15.49 3.25
N VAL A 229 -0.88 -16.53 2.54
CA VAL A 229 -1.11 -16.72 1.11
C VAL A 229 -2.31 -17.65 0.92
N SER A 230 -3.14 -17.32 -0.06
CA SER A 230 -4.35 -18.07 -0.41
C SER A 230 -4.00 -19.43 -0.98
N ASP A 231 -4.76 -20.45 -0.59
CA ASP A 231 -4.80 -21.77 -1.23
C ASP A 231 -5.98 -21.91 -2.21
N ARG A 232 -6.82 -20.87 -2.32
CA ARG A 232 -8.03 -20.85 -3.16
C ARG A 232 -7.83 -20.09 -4.47
N HIS A 233 -7.07 -19.03 -4.41
CA HIS A 233 -6.92 -18.06 -5.50
C HIS A 233 -5.48 -18.02 -6.00
N GLN A 234 -5.33 -17.74 -7.29
CA GLN A 234 -4.04 -17.54 -7.93
C GLN A 234 -4.07 -16.23 -8.70
N SER A 235 -2.98 -15.46 -8.61
CA SER A 235 -2.77 -14.28 -9.44
C SER A 235 -1.89 -14.61 -10.66
N ALA A 236 -1.84 -13.69 -11.62
CA ALA A 236 -0.91 -13.81 -12.74
C ALA A 236 0.55 -13.51 -12.37
N TRP A 237 0.80 -12.92 -11.20
CA TRP A 237 2.08 -12.31 -10.82
C TRP A 237 2.79 -13.01 -9.66
N GLY A 238 2.05 -13.74 -8.82
CA GLY A 238 2.61 -14.44 -7.68
C GLY A 238 1.58 -14.91 -6.67
N ASP A 239 2.05 -15.09 -5.44
CA ASP A 239 1.24 -15.51 -4.31
C ASP A 239 0.16 -14.47 -3.99
N THR A 240 -1.10 -14.89 -3.97
CA THR A 240 -2.24 -14.02 -3.62
C THR A 240 -2.46 -14.00 -2.11
N PRO A 241 -2.74 -12.85 -1.47
CA PRO A 241 -3.10 -12.82 -0.06
C PRO A 241 -4.38 -13.62 0.24
N ASN A 242 -4.43 -14.26 1.40
CA ASN A 242 -5.58 -15.05 1.85
C ASN A 242 -6.65 -14.15 2.49
N PHE A 243 -7.63 -13.70 1.71
CA PHE A 243 -8.70 -12.82 2.20
C PHE A 243 -9.98 -13.54 2.67
N ASP A 244 -10.24 -14.76 2.23
CA ASP A 244 -11.49 -15.50 2.49
C ASP A 244 -11.28 -16.95 2.99
N GLY A 245 -10.05 -17.43 3.01
CA GLY A 245 -9.68 -18.77 3.45
C GLY A 245 -9.54 -18.88 4.96
N GLN A 246 -8.94 -19.99 5.41
CA GLN A 246 -8.81 -20.26 6.83
C GLN A 246 -7.91 -19.20 7.50
N HIS A 247 -8.38 -18.61 8.59
CA HIS A 247 -7.69 -17.55 9.34
C HIS A 247 -7.44 -16.26 8.54
N SER A 248 -8.19 -16.03 7.46
CA SER A 248 -8.01 -14.86 6.60
C SER A 248 -8.10 -13.53 7.35
N GLN A 249 -8.86 -13.45 8.45
CA GLN A 249 -8.96 -12.24 9.26
C GLN A 249 -7.58 -11.71 9.69
N PHE A 250 -6.62 -12.57 10.06
CA PHE A 250 -5.27 -12.12 10.41
C PHE A 250 -4.54 -11.47 9.23
N VAL A 251 -4.81 -11.93 8.01
CA VAL A 251 -4.20 -11.43 6.78
C VAL A 251 -4.85 -10.13 6.33
N ARG A 252 -6.19 -10.04 6.47
CA ARG A 252 -6.93 -8.79 6.29
C ARG A 252 -6.41 -7.72 7.25
N ASP A 253 -6.28 -8.06 8.52
CA ASP A 253 -5.79 -7.13 9.54
C ASP A 253 -4.32 -6.76 9.32
N PHE A 254 -3.50 -7.67 8.78
CA PHE A 254 -2.12 -7.37 8.34
C PHE A 254 -2.09 -6.35 7.19
N ILE A 255 -2.97 -6.48 6.21
CA ILE A 255 -3.03 -5.53 5.07
C ILE A 255 -3.65 -4.19 5.48
N LEU A 256 -4.73 -4.20 6.26
CA LEU A 256 -5.34 -3.00 6.84
C LEU A 256 -4.34 -2.26 7.75
N GLY A 257 -3.59 -3.00 8.58
CA GLY A 257 -2.53 -2.45 9.41
C GLY A 257 -1.38 -1.86 8.59
N ASN A 258 -1.09 -2.39 7.40
CA ASN A 258 -0.12 -1.80 6.49
C ASN A 258 -0.62 -0.49 5.87
N ALA A 259 -1.88 -0.46 5.43
CA ALA A 259 -2.49 0.77 4.92
C ALA A 259 -2.49 1.87 5.99
N ALA A 260 -2.87 1.53 7.22
CA ALA A 260 -2.81 2.45 8.36
C ALA A 260 -1.37 2.87 8.67
N TYR A 261 -0.39 1.97 8.57
CA TYR A 261 1.03 2.28 8.82
C TYR A 261 1.54 3.43 7.96
N TRP A 262 1.34 3.36 6.65
CA TRP A 262 1.83 4.39 5.73
C TRP A 262 1.22 5.77 6.03
N ILE A 263 -0.06 5.81 6.38
CA ILE A 263 -0.75 7.05 6.75
C ILE A 263 -0.27 7.51 8.14
N GLU A 264 -0.43 6.72 9.18
CA GLU A 264 -0.22 7.15 10.58
C GLU A 264 1.25 7.35 10.95
N GLU A 265 2.16 6.49 10.49
CA GLU A 265 3.58 6.56 10.90
C GLU A 265 4.46 7.34 9.92
N LEU A 266 4.16 7.27 8.63
CA LEU A 266 4.98 7.88 7.58
C LEU A 266 4.29 9.04 6.87
N HIS A 267 3.16 9.46 7.40
CA HIS A 267 2.46 10.68 7.02
C HIS A 267 2.11 10.76 5.53
N PHE A 268 1.88 9.64 4.83
CA PHE A 268 1.33 9.73 3.49
C PHE A 268 -0.08 10.35 3.50
N ASP A 269 -0.42 11.10 2.45
CA ASP A 269 -1.72 11.74 2.25
C ASP A 269 -2.71 10.83 1.50
N GLY A 270 -2.28 9.65 1.09
CA GLY A 270 -3.16 8.74 0.39
C GLY A 270 -2.46 7.50 -0.10
N LEU A 271 -3.27 6.55 -0.55
CA LEU A 271 -2.81 5.32 -1.18
C LEU A 271 -3.51 5.14 -2.52
N ARG A 272 -2.74 4.77 -3.55
CA ARG A 272 -3.25 4.23 -4.81
C ARG A 272 -3.14 2.72 -4.73
N LEU A 273 -4.26 2.01 -4.85
CA LEU A 273 -4.30 0.56 -4.73
C LEU A 273 -4.14 -0.06 -6.11
N ASP A 274 -3.04 -0.78 -6.28
CA ASP A 274 -2.73 -1.55 -7.46
C ASP A 274 -3.73 -2.68 -7.69
N ALA A 275 -4.20 -2.77 -8.93
CA ALA A 275 -5.09 -3.76 -9.47
C ALA A 275 -6.14 -4.23 -8.45
N THR A 276 -6.93 -3.30 -7.94
CA THR A 276 -8.02 -3.58 -6.96
C THR A 276 -8.91 -4.74 -7.41
N HIS A 277 -9.17 -4.79 -8.71
CA HIS A 277 -9.93 -5.80 -9.44
C HIS A 277 -9.28 -7.21 -9.45
N CYS A 278 -8.06 -7.34 -8.92
CA CYS A 278 -7.31 -8.58 -8.70
C CYS A 278 -7.14 -8.93 -7.21
N MET A 279 -7.69 -8.12 -6.29
CA MET A 279 -7.77 -8.46 -4.87
C MET A 279 -8.93 -9.45 -4.66
N ILE A 280 -8.74 -10.71 -5.04
CA ILE A 280 -9.81 -11.73 -5.05
C ILE A 280 -10.21 -12.10 -3.62
N ASP A 281 -11.48 -11.90 -3.30
CA ASP A 281 -12.06 -12.17 -1.98
C ASP A 281 -13.55 -12.51 -2.09
N ASP A 282 -13.91 -13.77 -1.83
CA ASP A 282 -15.30 -14.24 -1.89
C ASP A 282 -16.10 -13.93 -0.59
N SER A 283 -15.49 -13.24 0.37
CA SER A 283 -16.15 -12.87 1.63
C SER A 283 -17.06 -11.64 1.48
N SER A 284 -17.97 -11.49 2.44
CA SER A 284 -18.84 -10.33 2.56
C SER A 284 -18.78 -9.81 4.00
N PRO A 285 -18.26 -8.59 4.25
CA PRO A 285 -17.80 -7.61 3.25
C PRO A 285 -16.48 -8.00 2.56
N HIS A 286 -16.29 -7.50 1.33
CA HIS A 286 -15.04 -7.64 0.57
C HIS A 286 -13.90 -6.81 1.23
N VAL A 287 -12.64 -7.23 1.11
CA VAL A 287 -11.48 -6.55 1.75
C VAL A 287 -11.30 -5.11 1.26
N VAL A 288 -11.63 -4.85 -0.01
CA VAL A 288 -11.68 -3.50 -0.59
C VAL A 288 -12.69 -2.60 0.14
N HIS A 289 -13.82 -3.15 0.59
CA HIS A 289 -14.76 -2.41 1.44
C HIS A 289 -14.14 -2.11 2.81
N GLU A 290 -13.45 -3.08 3.43
CA GLU A 290 -12.78 -2.86 4.72
C GLU A 290 -11.67 -1.79 4.62
N LEU A 291 -10.93 -1.75 3.51
CA LEU A 291 -9.97 -0.68 3.23
C LEU A 291 -10.65 0.69 3.13
N GLY A 292 -11.81 0.75 2.47
CA GLY A 292 -12.67 1.93 2.45
C GLY A 292 -13.09 2.40 3.84
N VAL A 293 -13.60 1.47 4.67
CA VAL A 293 -13.99 1.73 6.07
C VAL A 293 -12.79 2.27 6.87
N LEU A 294 -11.64 1.61 6.77
CA LEU A 294 -10.41 2.06 7.42
C LEU A 294 -10.04 3.49 7.00
N PHE A 295 -10.13 3.81 5.71
CA PHE A 295 -9.82 5.16 5.22
C PHE A 295 -10.79 6.22 5.72
N ALA A 296 -12.09 5.91 5.80
CA ALA A 296 -13.07 6.82 6.39
C ALA A 296 -12.77 7.07 7.88
N GLU A 297 -12.38 6.02 8.62
CA GLU A 297 -11.98 6.13 10.02
C GLU A 297 -10.67 6.94 10.17
N LEU A 298 -9.66 6.71 9.33
CA LEU A 298 -8.43 7.50 9.28
C LEU A 298 -8.76 8.98 9.01
N GLN A 299 -9.55 9.26 7.98
CA GLN A 299 -9.94 10.63 7.63
C GLN A 299 -10.66 11.33 8.78
N SER A 300 -11.46 10.63 9.58
CA SER A 300 -12.16 11.22 10.73
C SER A 300 -11.23 11.66 11.89
N ARG A 301 -10.03 11.08 11.96
CA ARG A 301 -9.03 11.36 13.01
C ARG A 301 -7.92 12.30 12.55
N HIS A 302 -7.75 12.43 11.23
CA HIS A 302 -6.74 13.31 10.65
C HIS A 302 -7.38 14.60 10.13
N THR A 303 -6.69 15.72 10.37
CA THR A 303 -7.10 17.02 9.84
C THR A 303 -6.63 17.27 8.41
N ARG A 304 -5.73 16.42 7.90
CA ARG A 304 -5.31 16.44 6.51
C ARG A 304 -6.28 15.68 5.63
N GLN A 305 -6.43 16.14 4.41
CA GLN A 305 -7.19 15.44 3.38
C GLN A 305 -6.46 14.16 2.98
N LEU A 306 -7.17 13.02 3.08
CA LEU A 306 -6.68 11.71 2.66
C LEU A 306 -7.31 11.29 1.33
N HIS A 307 -6.52 10.59 0.51
CA HIS A 307 -6.92 10.10 -0.81
C HIS A 307 -6.80 8.59 -0.90
N LEU A 308 -7.90 7.90 -1.14
CA LEU A 308 -7.88 6.48 -1.50
C LEU A 308 -8.21 6.37 -2.99
N ILE A 309 -7.23 5.96 -3.80
CA ILE A 309 -7.34 5.89 -5.26
C ILE A 309 -7.33 4.42 -5.69
N ALA A 310 -8.26 4.02 -6.53
CA ALA A 310 -8.29 2.67 -7.09
C ALA A 310 -7.64 2.65 -8.46
N GLU A 311 -6.78 1.66 -8.71
CA GLU A 311 -6.60 1.16 -10.06
C GLU A 311 -7.55 -0.01 -10.31
N SER A 312 -8.43 0.18 -11.28
CA SER A 312 -9.24 -0.88 -11.85
C SER A 312 -9.16 -0.78 -13.36
N ASN A 313 -9.07 -1.93 -14.03
CA ASN A 313 -9.01 -1.91 -15.49
C ASN A 313 -10.34 -1.41 -16.11
N ILE A 314 -11.44 -1.40 -15.38
CA ILE A 314 -12.76 -0.92 -15.83
C ILE A 314 -13.37 -0.04 -14.76
N TYR A 315 -14.37 0.77 -15.12
CA TYR A 315 -15.13 1.51 -14.12
C TYR A 315 -15.95 0.59 -13.23
N ASP A 316 -15.70 0.66 -11.93
CA ASP A 316 -16.56 0.07 -10.92
C ASP A 316 -17.30 1.18 -10.14
N PRO A 317 -18.62 1.35 -10.36
CA PRO A 317 -19.39 2.36 -9.65
C PRO A 317 -19.44 2.14 -8.13
N GLU A 318 -19.23 0.91 -7.65
CA GLU A 318 -19.23 0.59 -6.22
C GLU A 318 -17.96 1.12 -5.55
N LEU A 319 -16.82 1.21 -6.25
CA LEU A 319 -15.58 1.79 -5.71
C LEU A 319 -15.79 3.21 -5.18
N LEU A 320 -16.41 4.07 -6.00
CA LEU A 320 -16.64 5.47 -5.66
C LEU A 320 -17.90 5.71 -4.81
N SER A 321 -18.77 4.70 -4.69
CA SER A 321 -20.02 4.84 -3.94
C SER A 321 -19.75 4.93 -2.43
N PRO A 322 -20.54 5.71 -1.68
CA PRO A 322 -20.40 5.82 -0.23
C PRO A 322 -20.52 4.48 0.50
N ILE A 323 -19.79 4.35 1.60
CA ILE A 323 -19.71 3.12 2.42
C ILE A 323 -21.08 2.79 3.04
N ASP A 324 -21.81 3.81 3.52
CA ASP A 324 -23.15 3.65 4.12
C ASP A 324 -24.22 3.15 3.13
N GLY A 325 -23.97 3.34 1.83
CA GLY A 325 -24.76 2.82 0.72
C GLY A 325 -24.31 1.44 0.19
N GLY A 326 -23.33 0.80 0.83
CA GLY A 326 -22.77 -0.48 0.40
C GLY A 326 -21.62 -0.38 -0.63
N GLY A 327 -21.15 0.82 -0.97
CA GLY A 327 -19.97 1.02 -1.79
C GLY A 327 -18.66 0.89 -1.01
N HIS A 328 -17.53 1.24 -1.64
CA HIS A 328 -16.20 1.13 -1.06
C HIS A 328 -15.59 2.48 -0.66
N GLY A 329 -16.21 3.62 -0.97
CA GLY A 329 -15.80 4.93 -0.46
C GLY A 329 -14.47 5.47 -0.98
N PHE A 330 -13.93 4.94 -2.08
CA PHE A 330 -12.67 5.42 -2.68
C PHE A 330 -12.81 6.86 -3.13
N THR A 331 -11.85 7.72 -2.84
CA THR A 331 -11.83 9.11 -3.30
C THR A 331 -11.86 9.21 -4.81
N SER A 332 -11.08 8.37 -5.51
CA SER A 332 -10.95 8.40 -6.97
C SER A 332 -10.60 7.05 -7.58
N GLU A 333 -10.71 6.97 -8.91
CA GLU A 333 -10.38 5.79 -9.70
C GLU A 333 -9.58 6.19 -10.96
N TRP A 334 -8.56 5.41 -11.31
CA TRP A 334 -7.81 5.57 -12.55
C TRP A 334 -8.66 5.25 -13.79
N CYS A 335 -8.66 6.16 -14.77
CA CYS A 335 -9.43 6.03 -15.99
C CYS A 335 -8.58 5.70 -17.21
N ASP A 336 -8.16 4.43 -17.30
CA ASP A 336 -7.35 3.92 -18.42
C ASP A 336 -8.08 3.95 -19.77
N ASP A 337 -9.42 3.93 -19.75
CA ASP A 337 -10.22 4.06 -20.97
C ASP A 337 -9.91 5.37 -21.71
N PHE A 338 -9.48 6.43 -21.00
CA PHE A 338 -9.07 7.69 -21.62
C PHE A 338 -7.82 7.53 -22.48
N ILE A 339 -6.72 7.03 -21.91
CA ILE A 339 -5.47 6.88 -22.66
C ILE A 339 -5.63 5.86 -23.78
N HIS A 340 -6.31 4.74 -23.54
CA HIS A 340 -6.61 3.77 -24.58
C HIS A 340 -7.42 4.39 -25.74
N SER A 341 -8.39 5.25 -25.43
CA SER A 341 -9.17 5.97 -26.45
C SER A 341 -8.35 7.01 -27.21
N VAL A 342 -7.41 7.69 -26.54
CA VAL A 342 -6.44 8.60 -27.18
C VAL A 342 -5.50 7.82 -28.11
N LEU A 343 -4.96 6.70 -27.65
CA LEU A 343 -4.05 5.84 -28.41
C LEU A 343 -4.73 5.22 -29.63
N ALA A 344 -6.01 4.83 -29.54
CA ALA A 344 -6.77 4.34 -30.68
C ALA A 344 -6.86 5.36 -31.83
N ILE A 345 -6.77 6.67 -31.53
CA ILE A 345 -6.73 7.74 -32.53
C ILE A 345 -5.31 7.99 -33.02
N LEU A 346 -4.34 8.10 -32.09
CA LEU A 346 -2.96 8.50 -32.42
C LEU A 346 -2.12 7.36 -33.01
N ARG A 347 -2.43 6.11 -32.66
CA ARG A 347 -1.71 4.90 -33.06
C ARG A 347 -2.69 3.83 -33.59
N PRO A 348 -3.39 4.11 -34.70
CA PRO A 348 -4.40 3.19 -35.21
C PRO A 348 -3.80 1.83 -35.56
N GLY A 349 -4.35 0.76 -34.97
CA GLY A 349 -3.91 -0.63 -35.17
C GLY A 349 -2.95 -1.17 -34.10
N GLU A 350 -2.44 -0.33 -33.20
CA GLU A 350 -1.74 -0.77 -32.00
C GLU A 350 -2.75 -1.11 -30.89
N HIS A 351 -2.60 -2.28 -30.28
CA HIS A 351 -3.47 -2.74 -29.18
C HIS A 351 -2.63 -2.93 -27.92
N MET A 352 -2.75 -1.97 -26.98
CA MET A 352 -2.05 -1.96 -25.70
C MET A 352 -2.85 -2.63 -24.57
N SER A 353 -4.01 -3.19 -24.87
CA SER A 353 -4.78 -4.03 -23.96
C SER A 353 -5.56 -5.10 -24.71
N ASN A 354 -6.09 -6.09 -23.97
CA ASN A 354 -6.97 -7.12 -24.52
C ASN A 354 -8.36 -6.60 -24.92
N ARG A 355 -8.63 -5.30 -24.72
CA ARG A 355 -9.89 -4.65 -25.09
C ARG A 355 -9.73 -3.86 -26.37
N GLN A 356 -10.80 -3.80 -27.15
CA GLN A 356 -10.83 -3.05 -28.40
C GLN A 356 -11.47 -1.69 -28.20
N TYR A 357 -10.72 -0.64 -28.53
CA TYR A 357 -11.17 0.74 -28.54
C TYR A 357 -11.34 1.21 -29.99
N GLY A 358 -12.46 1.86 -30.26
CA GLY A 358 -12.81 2.45 -31.53
C GLY A 358 -12.28 3.88 -31.64
N PRO A 359 -11.65 4.25 -32.77
CA PRO A 359 -11.17 5.61 -32.98
C PRO A 359 -12.33 6.61 -32.96
N HIS A 360 -12.11 7.77 -32.34
CA HIS A 360 -13.05 8.89 -32.17
C HIS A 360 -14.26 8.64 -31.25
N ASP A 361 -15.01 7.56 -31.44
CA ASP A 361 -16.25 7.33 -30.70
C ASP A 361 -15.99 7.09 -29.20
N ASP A 362 -14.99 6.29 -28.87
CA ASP A 362 -14.70 5.94 -27.47
C ASP A 362 -14.09 7.12 -26.69
N LEU A 363 -13.28 7.97 -27.33
CA LEU A 363 -12.79 9.19 -26.68
C LEU A 363 -13.94 10.16 -26.37
N ALA A 364 -14.91 10.28 -27.28
CA ALA A 364 -16.12 11.07 -27.02
C ALA A 364 -16.94 10.48 -25.86
N VAL A 365 -17.04 9.15 -25.78
CA VAL A 365 -17.70 8.46 -24.65
C VAL A 365 -16.99 8.77 -23.34
N VAL A 366 -15.67 8.59 -23.26
CA VAL A 366 -14.88 8.86 -22.05
C VAL A 366 -15.01 10.31 -21.60
N LEU A 367 -14.83 11.27 -22.51
CA LEU A 367 -14.93 12.69 -22.16
C LEU A 367 -16.34 13.10 -21.67
N GLN A 368 -17.38 12.45 -22.19
CA GLN A 368 -18.75 12.73 -21.78
C GLN A 368 -19.15 11.97 -20.51
N ARG A 369 -18.69 10.72 -20.34
CA ARG A 369 -19.26 9.75 -19.39
C ARG A 369 -18.27 9.13 -18.41
N GLY A 370 -16.97 9.29 -18.61
CA GLY A 370 -15.89 8.69 -17.85
C GLY A 370 -15.33 7.43 -18.51
N TYR A 371 -16.13 6.40 -18.76
CA TYR A 371 -15.60 5.11 -19.26
C TYR A 371 -16.42 4.50 -20.39
N VAL A 372 -15.78 3.57 -21.10
CA VAL A 372 -16.29 2.70 -22.15
C VAL A 372 -16.66 1.32 -21.58
N PHE A 373 -15.88 0.82 -20.61
CA PHE A 373 -16.08 -0.48 -19.97
C PHE A 373 -16.46 -0.34 -18.49
N GLN A 374 -17.39 -1.18 -18.04
CA GLN A 374 -17.89 -1.19 -16.66
C GLN A 374 -18.14 -2.62 -16.16
N GLY A 375 -18.25 -2.78 -14.84
CA GLY A 375 -18.40 -4.04 -14.11
C GLY A 375 -18.13 -3.78 -12.62
N THR A 376 -18.13 -4.82 -11.78
CA THR A 376 -17.77 -4.66 -10.36
C THR A 376 -16.67 -5.65 -9.97
N LEU A 377 -16.22 -5.61 -8.73
CA LEU A 377 -15.33 -6.63 -8.17
C LEU A 377 -15.89 -8.06 -8.31
N THR A 378 -17.21 -8.21 -8.30
CA THR A 378 -17.92 -9.50 -8.33
C THR A 378 -18.67 -9.76 -9.64
N GLU A 379 -18.97 -8.72 -10.43
CA GLU A 379 -19.77 -8.82 -11.66
C GLU A 379 -18.92 -8.73 -12.94
N PRO A 380 -19.35 -9.39 -14.05
CA PRO A 380 -18.59 -9.41 -15.28
C PRO A 380 -18.32 -8.03 -15.89
N ARG A 381 -17.06 -7.85 -16.30
CA ARG A 381 -16.56 -6.66 -17.00
C ARG A 381 -17.03 -6.66 -18.45
N ARG A 382 -17.72 -5.62 -18.88
CA ARG A 382 -18.30 -5.53 -20.24
C ARG A 382 -18.19 -4.14 -20.83
N ARG A 383 -18.16 -4.07 -22.17
CA ARG A 383 -18.34 -2.81 -22.89
C ARG A 383 -19.76 -2.31 -22.67
N VAL A 384 -19.92 -1.02 -22.38
CA VAL A 384 -21.24 -0.43 -22.18
C VAL A 384 -21.66 0.33 -23.43
N PRO A 385 -22.77 -0.07 -24.10
CA PRO A 385 -23.27 0.67 -25.26
C PRO A 385 -23.68 2.10 -24.88
N LEU A 386 -23.43 3.05 -25.79
CA LEU A 386 -23.77 4.47 -25.62
C LEU A 386 -25.25 4.71 -25.24
N ALA A 387 -26.15 3.86 -25.75
CA ALA A 387 -27.59 3.93 -25.52
C ALA A 387 -28.06 3.25 -24.22
N ALA A 388 -27.21 2.45 -23.56
CA ALA A 388 -27.60 1.57 -22.46
C ALA A 388 -27.12 2.03 -21.07
N ALA A 389 -26.15 2.95 -20.97
CA ALA A 389 -25.68 3.43 -19.66
C ALA A 389 -26.52 4.61 -19.16
N SER A 390 -27.35 4.39 -18.16
CA SER A 390 -27.98 5.46 -17.36
C SER A 390 -27.03 6.09 -16.33
N THR A 391 -25.82 5.53 -16.15
CA THR A 391 -24.86 5.94 -15.12
C THR A 391 -23.65 6.63 -15.75
N ARG A 392 -23.46 7.90 -15.42
CA ARG A 392 -22.27 8.69 -15.73
C ARG A 392 -21.30 8.56 -14.56
N ALA A 393 -20.05 8.18 -14.81
CA ALA A 393 -19.03 8.19 -13.77
C ALA A 393 -18.80 9.65 -13.31
N PRO A 394 -18.58 9.89 -12.01
CA PRO A 394 -18.26 11.21 -11.49
C PRO A 394 -16.86 11.60 -11.96
N ARG A 395 -16.78 12.25 -13.12
CA ARG A 395 -15.52 12.60 -13.81
C ARG A 395 -14.51 13.36 -12.95
N GLU A 396 -15.00 14.13 -11.98
CA GLU A 396 -14.20 14.86 -11.00
C GLU A 396 -13.49 13.95 -9.99
N ARG A 397 -13.83 12.66 -9.96
CA ARG A 397 -13.19 11.60 -9.17
C ARG A 397 -12.45 10.59 -10.05
N LEU A 398 -12.25 10.91 -11.33
CA LEU A 398 -11.47 10.08 -12.24
C LEU A 398 -10.09 10.67 -12.44
N VAL A 399 -9.07 9.84 -12.30
CA VAL A 399 -7.68 10.20 -12.59
C VAL A 399 -7.41 9.92 -14.06
N PHE A 400 -7.14 10.97 -14.81
CA PHE A 400 -6.81 10.89 -16.23
C PHE A 400 -5.32 11.09 -16.44
N ALA A 401 -4.70 10.22 -17.23
CA ALA A 401 -3.32 10.34 -17.65
C ALA A 401 -3.21 10.06 -19.15
N ILE A 402 -2.19 10.63 -19.81
CA ILE A 402 -1.79 10.23 -21.18
C ILE A 402 -0.51 9.40 -21.17
N GLN A 403 0.14 9.25 -20.01
CA GLN A 403 1.35 8.49 -19.76
C GLN A 403 1.34 8.09 -18.28
N ASN A 404 1.70 6.85 -17.99
CA ASN A 404 2.06 6.33 -16.66
C ASN A 404 3.09 5.20 -16.84
N HIS A 405 3.55 4.60 -15.75
CA HIS A 405 4.56 3.55 -15.79
C HIS A 405 4.15 2.36 -16.67
N ASP A 406 2.90 1.90 -16.61
CA ASP A 406 2.40 0.75 -17.37
C ASP A 406 2.34 1.05 -18.87
N PHE A 407 1.79 2.20 -19.25
CA PHE A 407 1.63 2.58 -20.66
C PHE A 407 2.94 2.95 -21.35
N ILE A 408 3.98 3.29 -20.57
CA ILE A 408 5.33 3.48 -21.08
C ILE A 408 6.10 2.16 -21.06
N GLY A 409 6.07 1.44 -19.95
CA GLY A 409 7.02 0.37 -19.67
C GLY A 409 6.61 -1.02 -20.17
N ASN A 410 5.31 -1.26 -20.37
CA ASN A 410 4.82 -2.55 -20.91
C ASN A 410 4.91 -2.64 -22.45
N HIS A 411 5.38 -1.58 -23.11
CA HIS A 411 5.38 -1.41 -24.56
C HIS A 411 6.72 -0.85 -25.05
#